data_AF-A0A2Z4K0X9-F1
#
_entry.id   AF-A0A2Z4K0X9-F1
#
_cell.length_a   1.000
_cell.length_b   1.000
_cell.length_c   1.000
_cell.angle_alpha   90.00
_cell.angle_beta   90.00
_cell.angle_gamma   90.00
#
_symmetry.space_group_name_H-M   'P 1'
#
loop_
_entity.id
_entity.type
_entity.pdbx_description
1 polymer ?
#
loop_
_entity_poly.entity_id
_entity_poly.type
_entity_poly.pdbx_seq_one_letter_code
_entity_poly.pdbx_strand_id
1 'polypeptide(L)'
;MSFRAVNRRGSPDHDPGLQRHHLLPRQLLGQRCFGPLFQALGRKRVGFDDFRRNGLLLPATDDATLRTGMPLRRGPHRHYNELVIERVGRIEESWSATQPQDTELALLEALERLALLQTALRNRLLSERRRMILNQKDPLGQGFDFAELDAMAEALWRAT
;
A
#
# COMPACT_ATOMS: atom_id res chain seq x y z
N MET A 1 -13.75 8.18 1.33
CA MET A 1 -14.53 7.35 2.30
C MET A 1 -13.62 7.00 3.46
N SER A 2 -14.00 7.23 4.73
CA SER A 2 -13.09 6.94 5.85
C SER A 2 -12.93 5.43 6.05
N PHE A 3 -11.78 5.00 6.58
CA PHE A 3 -11.58 3.59 6.98
C PHE A 3 -12.68 3.11 7.94
N ARG A 4 -13.05 3.93 8.93
CA ARG A 4 -14.06 3.57 9.94
C ARG A 4 -15.44 3.26 9.35
N ALA A 5 -15.76 3.81 8.18
CA ALA A 5 -17.05 3.58 7.52
C ALA A 5 -17.16 2.21 6.81
N VAL A 6 -16.03 1.53 6.54
CA VAL A 6 -16.02 0.27 5.78
C VAL A 6 -16.09 -0.93 6.72
N ASN A 7 -16.84 -1.99 6.40
CA ASN A 7 -16.96 -3.19 7.25
C ASN A 7 -17.22 -2.84 8.73
N ARG A 8 -18.23 -2.01 8.97
CA ARG A 8 -18.58 -1.51 10.31
C ARG A 8 -19.37 -2.57 11.06
N ARG A 9 -18.96 -2.94 12.28
CA ARG A 9 -19.74 -3.85 13.12
C ARG A 9 -21.19 -3.35 13.29
N GLY A 10 -22.15 -4.26 13.09
CA GLY A 10 -23.57 -3.96 13.17
C GLY A 10 -24.21 -3.43 11.88
N SER A 11 -23.45 -3.23 10.79
CA SER A 11 -24.05 -2.98 9.47
C SER A 11 -24.50 -4.30 8.82
N PRO A 12 -25.52 -4.29 7.94
CA PRO A 12 -25.95 -5.47 7.18
C PRO A 12 -24.79 -6.13 6.39
N ASP A 13 -23.90 -5.32 5.82
CA ASP A 13 -22.78 -5.80 4.99
C ASP A 13 -21.50 -6.11 5.80
N HIS A 14 -21.61 -6.27 7.12
CA HIS A 14 -20.46 -6.58 7.96
C HIS A 14 -20.01 -8.04 7.80
N ASP A 15 -18.77 -8.26 7.39
CA ASP A 15 -18.12 -9.58 7.38
C ASP A 15 -17.04 -9.64 8.48
N PRO A 16 -17.24 -10.42 9.56
CA PRO A 16 -16.26 -10.57 10.64
C PRO A 16 -14.96 -11.27 10.20
N GLY A 17 -14.99 -12.01 9.08
CA GLY A 17 -13.83 -12.65 8.48
C GLY A 17 -12.96 -11.70 7.66
N LEU A 18 -13.39 -10.45 7.46
CA LEU A 18 -12.64 -9.43 6.72
C LEU A 18 -12.16 -8.31 7.63
N GLN A 19 -11.06 -7.66 7.23
CA GLN A 19 -10.54 -6.50 7.94
C GLN A 19 -9.87 -5.51 6.99
N ARG A 20 -9.79 -4.27 7.45
CA ARG A 20 -9.20 -3.16 6.70
C ARG A 20 -7.68 -3.26 6.73
N HIS A 21 -7.07 -3.18 5.56
CA HIS A 21 -5.64 -3.10 5.35
C HIS A 21 -5.30 -1.76 4.70
N HIS A 22 -4.22 -1.10 5.13
CA HIS A 22 -3.72 0.10 4.47
C HIS A 22 -2.64 -0.29 3.47
N LEU A 23 -2.69 0.25 2.26
CA LEU A 23 -1.70 0.00 1.21
C LEU A 23 -0.40 0.75 1.51
N LEU A 24 -0.49 2.06 1.71
CA LEU A 24 0.58 2.83 2.34
C LEU A 24 0.41 2.73 3.86
N PRO A 25 1.34 2.07 4.58
CA PRO A 25 1.23 1.89 6.02
C PRO A 25 1.31 3.24 6.73
N ARG A 26 0.52 3.40 7.79
CA ARG A 26 0.52 4.63 8.60
C ARG A 26 1.86 4.90 9.27
N GLN A 27 2.70 3.86 9.41
CA GLN A 27 4.06 3.93 9.92
C GLN A 27 4.92 4.94 9.15
N LEU A 28 4.66 5.14 7.85
CA LEU A 28 5.35 6.15 7.03
C LEU A 28 5.24 7.55 7.65
N LEU A 29 4.09 7.87 8.26
CA LEU A 29 3.82 9.17 8.86
C LEU A 29 4.62 9.43 10.15
N GLY A 30 5.18 8.38 10.75
CA GLY A 30 6.05 8.47 11.92
C GLY A 30 7.53 8.48 11.58
N GLN A 31 7.91 8.30 10.31
CA GLN A 31 9.31 8.32 9.90
C GLN A 31 9.77 9.74 9.57
N ARG A 32 10.83 10.17 10.25
CA ARG A 32 11.34 11.55 10.14
C ARG A 32 11.78 11.90 8.72
N CYS A 33 12.37 10.97 7.98
CA CYS A 33 12.81 11.17 6.60
C CYS A 33 11.65 11.57 5.66
N PHE A 34 10.43 11.07 5.88
CA PHE A 34 9.28 11.39 5.03
C PHE A 34 8.49 12.61 5.51
N GLY A 35 8.90 13.24 6.62
CA GLY A 35 8.24 14.40 7.20
C GLY A 35 8.08 15.56 6.22
N PRO A 36 9.17 16.07 5.62
CA PRO A 36 9.12 17.17 4.66
C PRO A 36 8.21 16.86 3.45
N LEU A 37 8.36 15.68 2.86
CA LEU A 37 7.53 15.22 1.74
C LEU A 37 6.04 15.27 2.11
N PHE A 38 5.62 14.62 3.19
CA PHE A 38 4.19 14.55 3.54
C PHE A 38 3.63 15.87 4.07
N GLN A 39 4.46 16.74 4.62
CA GLN A 39 4.08 18.12 4.94
C GLN A 39 3.78 18.90 3.66
N ALA A 40 4.64 18.78 2.64
CA ALA A 40 4.48 19.49 1.37
C ALA A 40 3.31 18.94 0.53
N LEU A 41 3.16 17.62 0.43
CA LEU A 41 2.06 17.00 -0.31
C LEU A 41 0.71 17.15 0.42
N GLY A 42 0.72 17.04 1.75
CA GLY A 42 -0.47 17.01 2.58
C GLY A 42 -1.11 15.62 2.64
N ARG A 43 -1.34 15.13 3.87
CA ARG A 43 -1.89 13.79 4.16
C ARG A 43 -3.21 13.47 3.44
N LYS A 44 -4.08 14.47 3.29
CA LYS A 44 -5.39 14.34 2.62
C LYS A 44 -5.23 14.08 1.13
N ARG A 45 -4.25 14.72 0.46
CA ARG A 45 -4.00 14.55 -0.98
C ARG A 45 -3.45 13.15 -1.27
N VAL A 46 -2.52 12.68 -0.44
CA VAL A 46 -2.01 11.28 -0.49
C VAL A 46 -3.10 10.25 -0.17
N GLY A 47 -4.10 10.62 0.63
CA GLY A 47 -5.25 9.77 0.90
C GLY A 47 -5.03 8.72 1.99
N PHE A 48 -4.13 8.95 2.95
CA PHE A 48 -3.83 8.01 4.04
C PHE A 48 -5.07 7.53 4.79
N ASP A 49 -6.06 8.40 4.97
CA ASP A 49 -7.31 8.13 5.68
C ASP A 49 -8.50 7.83 4.74
N ASP A 50 -8.29 7.86 3.41
CA ASP A 50 -9.29 7.50 2.41
C ASP A 50 -9.15 6.03 2.02
N PHE A 51 -10.12 5.22 2.46
CA PHE A 51 -10.15 3.79 2.18
C PHE A 51 -10.20 3.48 0.68
N ARG A 52 -10.85 4.32 -0.14
CA ARG A 52 -10.94 4.05 -1.58
C ARG A 52 -9.58 4.13 -2.26
N ARG A 53 -8.73 5.04 -1.78
CA ARG A 53 -7.38 5.25 -2.32
C ARG A 53 -6.38 4.29 -1.66
N ASN A 54 -6.34 4.30 -0.33
CA ASN A 54 -5.29 3.67 0.45
C ASN A 54 -5.73 2.41 1.21
N GLY A 55 -6.96 1.93 1.02
CA GLY A 55 -7.53 0.82 1.79
C GLY A 55 -7.91 -0.39 0.93
N LEU A 56 -7.79 -1.57 1.50
CA LEU A 56 -8.30 -2.82 0.93
C LEU A 56 -8.92 -3.68 2.04
N LEU A 57 -10.01 -4.40 1.75
CA LEU A 57 -10.51 -5.44 2.67
C LEU A 57 -9.75 -6.71 2.36
N LEU A 58 -9.14 -7.30 3.39
CA LEU A 58 -8.44 -8.56 3.30
C LEU A 58 -8.96 -9.53 4.35
N PRO A 59 -8.89 -10.84 4.08
CA PRO A 59 -9.18 -11.88 5.06
C PRO A 59 -8.43 -11.69 6.39
N ALA A 60 -9.13 -11.99 7.48
CA ALA A 60 -8.61 -12.06 8.85
C ALA A 60 -8.57 -13.50 9.39
N THR A 61 -9.31 -14.39 8.74
CA THR A 61 -9.51 -15.81 9.09
C THR A 61 -9.15 -16.69 7.91
N ASP A 62 -8.65 -17.88 8.21
CA ASP A 62 -8.21 -18.86 7.23
C ASP A 62 -9.38 -19.25 6.29
N ASP A 63 -10.58 -19.47 6.85
CA ASP A 63 -11.82 -19.71 6.09
C ASP A 63 -12.14 -18.59 5.10
N ALA A 64 -11.88 -17.33 5.46
CA ALA A 64 -12.11 -16.20 4.58
C ALA A 64 -11.06 -16.15 3.48
N THR A 65 -9.80 -16.45 3.82
CA THR A 65 -8.70 -16.58 2.87
C THR A 65 -8.99 -17.67 1.82
N LEU A 66 -9.45 -18.84 2.25
CA LEU A 66 -9.84 -19.93 1.36
C LEU A 66 -11.05 -19.56 0.50
N ARG A 67 -12.06 -18.91 1.09
CA ARG A 67 -13.28 -18.49 0.38
C ARG A 67 -13.02 -17.42 -0.69
N THR A 68 -12.12 -16.47 -0.44
CA THR A 68 -11.91 -15.32 -1.33
C THR A 68 -10.65 -15.42 -2.21
N GLY A 69 -9.76 -16.37 -1.93
CA GLY A 69 -8.46 -16.49 -2.61
C GLY A 69 -7.49 -15.33 -2.33
N MET A 70 -7.83 -14.42 -1.42
CA MET A 70 -7.02 -13.25 -1.06
C MET A 70 -6.06 -13.57 0.09
N PRO A 71 -4.92 -12.85 0.23
CA PRO A 71 -3.93 -13.14 1.27
C PRO A 71 -4.49 -12.94 2.68
N LEU A 72 -4.08 -13.83 3.58
CA LEU A 72 -4.39 -13.73 5.00
C LEU A 72 -3.70 -12.50 5.58
N ARG A 73 -4.47 -11.48 5.95
CA ARG A 73 -3.97 -10.43 6.81
C ARG A 73 -4.12 -10.94 8.25
N ARG A 74 -3.04 -11.12 9.00
CA ARG A 74 -3.09 -11.34 10.45
C ARG A 74 -1.79 -10.84 11.06
N GLY A 75 -1.89 -10.14 12.19
CA GLY A 75 -0.71 -9.61 12.87
C GLY A 75 0.13 -8.64 12.03
N PRO A 76 1.36 -8.35 12.49
CA PRO A 76 2.31 -7.51 11.78
C PRO A 76 2.83 -8.17 10.50
N HIS A 77 2.98 -7.39 9.43
CA HIS A 77 3.52 -7.81 8.13
C HIS A 77 4.78 -6.98 7.83
N ARG A 78 5.90 -7.35 8.49
CA ARG A 78 7.14 -6.55 8.48
C ARG A 78 7.75 -6.40 7.08
N HIS A 79 7.92 -7.49 6.35
CA HIS A 79 8.45 -7.47 4.98
C HIS A 79 7.63 -6.58 4.03
N TYR A 80 6.29 -6.62 4.13
CA TYR A 80 5.43 -5.71 3.37
C TYR A 80 5.72 -4.25 3.73
N ASN A 81 5.80 -3.94 5.02
CA ASN A 81 6.09 -2.57 5.46
C ASN A 81 7.46 -2.12 4.97
N GLU A 82 8.49 -2.94 5.10
CA GLU A 82 9.86 -2.65 4.65
C GLU A 82 9.88 -2.33 3.15
N LEU A 83 9.22 -3.15 2.32
CA LEU A 83 9.09 -2.88 0.90
C LEU A 83 8.39 -1.55 0.61
N VAL A 84 7.25 -1.29 1.24
CA VAL A 84 6.52 -0.03 0.98
C VAL A 84 7.34 1.17 1.47
N ILE A 85 8.07 1.04 2.58
CA ILE A 85 8.98 2.07 3.09
C ILE A 85 10.10 2.36 2.10
N GLU A 86 10.75 1.33 1.56
CA GLU A 86 11.81 1.47 0.57
C GLU A 86 11.30 2.18 -0.69
N ARG A 87 10.13 1.78 -1.21
CA ARG A 87 9.52 2.41 -2.39
C ARG A 87 9.17 3.86 -2.17
N VAL A 88 8.62 4.20 -1.01
CA VAL A 88 8.34 5.59 -0.64
C VAL A 88 9.64 6.38 -0.47
N GLY A 89 10.71 5.73 -0.01
CA GLY A 89 12.07 6.29 0.03
C GLY A 89 12.56 6.75 -1.33
N ARG A 90 12.38 5.95 -2.39
CA ARG A 90 12.75 6.35 -3.76
C ARG A 90 11.92 7.54 -4.28
N ILE A 91 10.64 7.60 -3.93
CA ILE A 91 9.78 8.73 -4.29
C ILE A 91 10.23 10.00 -3.55
N GLU A 92 10.56 9.88 -2.27
CA GLU A 92 11.08 10.98 -1.47
C GLU A 92 12.44 11.48 -1.98
N GLU A 93 13.36 10.58 -2.30
CA GLU A 93 14.68 10.89 -2.88
C GLU A 93 14.52 11.71 -4.17
N SER A 94 13.67 11.26 -5.10
CA SER A 94 13.42 11.99 -6.34
C SER A 94 12.72 13.33 -6.10
N TRP A 95 11.75 13.40 -5.18
CA TRP A 95 11.09 14.65 -4.82
C TRP A 95 12.08 15.68 -4.26
N SER A 96 12.93 15.25 -3.32
CA SER A 96 13.94 16.10 -2.68
C SER A 96 14.97 16.60 -3.70
N ALA A 97 15.29 15.80 -4.72
CA ALA A 97 16.19 16.20 -5.79
C ALA A 97 15.59 17.26 -6.74
N THR A 98 14.29 17.19 -7.02
CA THR A 98 13.57 18.09 -7.97
C THR A 98 13.03 19.36 -7.29
N GLN A 99 12.69 19.30 -6.01
CA GLN A 99 12.02 20.38 -5.28
C GLN A 99 12.75 21.74 -5.34
N PRO A 100 14.10 21.81 -5.24
CA PRO A 100 14.81 23.09 -5.28
C PRO A 100 14.73 23.81 -6.63
N GLN A 101 14.56 23.07 -7.73
CA GLN A 101 14.50 23.62 -9.09
C GLN A 101 13.07 23.92 -9.50
N ASP A 102 12.15 22.98 -9.22
CA ASP A 102 10.73 23.12 -9.54
C ASP A 102 9.88 22.43 -8.47
N THR A 103 9.37 23.24 -7.55
CA THR A 103 8.53 22.76 -6.45
C THR A 103 7.17 22.23 -6.94
N GLU A 104 6.57 22.82 -7.97
CA GLU A 104 5.26 22.39 -8.45
C GLU A 104 5.35 21.03 -9.14
N LEU A 105 6.35 20.88 -10.03
CA LEU A 105 6.63 19.62 -10.71
C LEU A 105 6.93 18.51 -9.70
N ALA A 106 7.82 18.77 -8.72
CA ALA A 106 8.17 17.77 -7.71
C ALA A 106 6.92 17.28 -6.94
N LEU A 107 6.01 18.18 -6.57
CA LEU A 107 4.77 17.82 -5.88
C LEU A 107 3.82 16.99 -6.74
N LEU A 108 3.67 17.33 -8.02
CA LEU A 108 2.83 16.59 -8.96
C LEU A 108 3.37 15.18 -9.17
N GLU A 109 4.66 15.05 -9.49
CA GLU A 109 5.32 13.76 -9.70
C GLU A 109 5.24 12.85 -8.47
N ALA A 110 5.50 13.40 -7.28
CA ALA A 110 5.44 12.63 -6.05
C ALA A 110 4.02 12.10 -5.75
N LEU A 111 2.98 12.90 -6.00
CA LEU A 111 1.59 12.45 -5.84
C LEU A 111 1.22 11.37 -6.84
N GLU A 112 1.61 11.53 -8.10
CA GLU A 112 1.35 10.54 -9.14
C GLU A 112 2.03 9.21 -8.82
N ARG A 113 3.31 9.25 -8.44
CA ARG A 113 4.08 8.06 -8.05
C ARG A 113 3.50 7.35 -6.82
N LEU A 114 3.03 8.11 -5.82
CA LEU A 114 2.33 7.52 -4.67
C LEU A 114 1.00 6.86 -5.08
N ALA A 115 0.25 7.46 -6.01
CA ALA A 115 -0.99 6.89 -6.53
C ALA A 115 -0.75 5.62 -7.36
N LEU A 116 0.30 5.60 -8.18
CA LEU A 116 0.75 4.43 -8.92
C LEU A 116 1.17 3.31 -7.96
N LEU A 117 1.95 3.62 -6.92
CA LEU A 117 2.33 2.65 -5.89
C LEU A 117 1.11 2.05 -5.19
N GLN A 118 0.15 2.86 -4.76
CA GLN A 118 -1.11 2.38 -4.18
C GLN A 118 -1.85 1.42 -5.13
N THR A 119 -1.96 1.79 -6.40
CA THR A 119 -2.63 0.97 -7.42
C THR A 119 -1.91 -0.36 -7.64
N ALA A 120 -0.58 -0.33 -7.75
CA ALA A 120 0.24 -1.52 -7.92
C ALA A 120 0.13 -2.47 -6.72
N LEU A 121 0.22 -1.94 -5.49
CA LEU A 121 0.07 -2.72 -4.25
C LEU A 121 -1.32 -3.37 -4.18
N ARG A 122 -2.39 -2.63 -4.52
CA ARG A 122 -3.75 -3.16 -4.56
C ARG A 122 -3.86 -4.31 -5.54
N ASN A 123 -3.44 -4.10 -6.78
CA ASN A 123 -3.52 -5.11 -7.83
C ASN A 123 -2.71 -6.35 -7.47
N ARG A 124 -1.56 -6.18 -6.81
CA ARG A 124 -0.72 -7.29 -6.38
C ARG A 124 -1.37 -8.11 -5.27
N LEU A 125 -1.99 -7.46 -4.28
CA LEU A 125 -2.71 -8.15 -3.21
C LEU A 125 -3.96 -8.89 -3.72
N LEU A 126 -4.55 -8.42 -4.83
CA LEU A 126 -5.70 -9.06 -5.47
C LEU A 126 -5.33 -10.09 -6.55
N SER A 127 -4.06 -10.15 -6.96
CA SER A 127 -3.64 -11.04 -8.06
C SER A 127 -3.47 -12.47 -7.57
N GLU A 128 -4.25 -13.38 -8.16
CA GLU A 128 -4.16 -14.81 -7.86
C GLU A 128 -2.89 -15.47 -8.42
N ARG A 129 -2.31 -14.91 -9.50
CA ARG A 129 -1.18 -15.51 -10.23
C ARG A 129 0.18 -15.24 -9.59
N ARG A 130 0.32 -14.15 -8.83
CA ARG A 130 1.58 -13.75 -8.18
C ARG A 130 1.30 -13.14 -6.81
N ARG A 131 0.88 -13.99 -5.87
CA ARG A 131 0.38 -13.58 -4.56
C ARG A 131 1.48 -12.99 -3.68
N MET A 132 1.14 -11.93 -2.95
CA MET A 132 2.01 -11.35 -1.94
C MET A 132 1.62 -11.91 -0.57
N ILE A 133 2.56 -12.54 0.13
CA ILE A 133 2.31 -13.05 1.48
C ILE A 133 2.40 -11.90 2.49
N LEU A 134 1.32 -11.69 3.22
CA LEU A 134 1.31 -10.79 4.38
C LEU A 134 1.57 -11.53 5.69
N ASN A 135 1.24 -12.81 5.77
CA ASN A 135 1.39 -13.62 6.97
C ASN A 135 2.02 -14.99 6.64
N GLN A 136 3.02 -15.42 7.41
CA GLN A 136 3.70 -16.71 7.17
C GLN A 136 2.79 -17.93 7.35
N LYS A 137 1.68 -17.80 8.08
CA LYS A 137 0.65 -18.84 8.29
C LYS A 137 -0.50 -18.70 7.29
N ASP A 138 -0.29 -18.00 6.18
CA ASP A 138 -1.30 -17.90 5.12
C ASP A 138 -1.58 -19.30 4.55
N PRO A 139 -2.83 -19.81 4.65
CA PRO A 139 -3.16 -21.16 4.21
C PRO A 139 -3.05 -21.33 2.68
N LEU A 140 -2.94 -20.24 1.90
CA LEU A 140 -2.85 -20.32 0.45
C LEU A 140 -1.46 -20.71 -0.08
N GLY A 141 -0.38 -20.52 0.69
CA GLY A 141 0.98 -21.00 0.35
C GLY A 141 1.64 -20.44 -0.93
N GLN A 142 2.97 -20.26 -0.87
CA GLN A 142 3.91 -19.70 -1.88
C GLN A 142 3.56 -18.32 -2.47
N GLY A 143 4.20 -17.29 -1.89
CA GLY A 143 4.31 -15.93 -2.42
C GLY A 143 5.71 -15.65 -2.96
N PHE A 144 5.85 -14.50 -3.62
CA PHE A 144 6.98 -14.18 -4.49
C PHE A 144 8.27 -13.71 -3.78
N ASP A 145 9.42 -13.91 -4.45
CA ASP A 145 10.75 -13.32 -4.20
C ASP A 145 10.78 -11.83 -4.60
N PHE A 146 11.07 -10.95 -3.64
CA PHE A 146 10.83 -9.52 -3.73
C PHE A 146 11.68 -8.79 -4.79
N ALA A 147 12.70 -9.43 -5.37
CA ALA A 147 13.50 -8.89 -6.48
C ALA A 147 12.69 -8.60 -7.77
N GLU A 148 11.57 -9.30 -8.01
CA GLU A 148 10.71 -9.00 -9.17
C GLU A 148 9.90 -7.69 -9.02
N LEU A 149 9.70 -7.21 -7.79
CA LEU A 149 8.98 -5.95 -7.54
C LEU A 149 9.85 -4.74 -7.88
N ASP A 150 11.18 -4.83 -7.74
CA ASP A 150 12.13 -3.85 -8.28
C ASP A 150 12.05 -3.78 -9.80
N ALA A 151 12.08 -4.94 -10.46
CA ALA A 151 12.02 -5.01 -11.92
C ALA A 151 10.71 -4.47 -12.50
N MET A 152 9.57 -4.67 -11.83
CA MET A 152 8.29 -4.10 -12.28
C MET A 152 8.15 -2.60 -12.00
N ALA A 153 8.68 -2.11 -10.87
CA ALA A 153 8.71 -0.68 -10.60
C ALA A 153 9.59 0.04 -11.64
N GLU A 154 10.76 -0.53 -11.95
CA GLU A 154 11.63 -0.09 -13.04
C GLU A 154 10.95 -0.16 -14.43
N ALA A 155 10.19 -1.22 -14.71
CA ALA A 155 9.45 -1.34 -15.97
C ALA A 155 8.32 -0.30 -16.11
N LEU A 156 7.65 0.04 -15.01
CA LEU A 156 6.69 1.15 -14.97
C LEU A 156 7.38 2.52 -15.06
N TRP A 157 8.63 2.62 -14.57
CA TRP A 157 9.43 3.84 -14.59
C TRP A 157 10.11 4.13 -15.93
N ARG A 158 10.39 3.10 -16.74
CA ARG A 158 11.00 3.21 -18.08
C ARG A 158 9.99 3.45 -19.21
N ALA A 159 8.69 3.37 -18.93
CA ALA A 159 7.63 3.51 -19.92
C ALA A 159 7.07 4.95 -20.05
N THR A 160 7.73 5.92 -19.42
CA THR A 160 7.48 7.38 -19.50
C THR A 160 8.81 8.10 -19.64
#